data_AF-A0A8S3EPM9-F1
#
_entry.id   AF-A0A8S3EPM9-F1
#
_cell.length_a   1.000
_cell.length_b   1.000
_cell.length_c   1.000
_cell.angle_alpha   90.00
_cell.angle_beta   90.00
_cell.angle_gamma   90.00
#
_symmetry.space_group_name_H-M   'P 1'
#
loop_
_entity.id
_entity.type
_entity.pdbx_description
1 polymer ?
#
loop_
_entity_poly.entity_id
_entity_poly.type
_entity_poly.pdbx_seq_one_letter_code
_entity_poly.pdbx_strand_id
1 'polypeptide(L)'
;MEILLNPSNYFREQLKQLFQQCLGRLQLSEIQPSEYRSKLYLIQAIIFKLENDAEKSLRSAHDALLSHPYDDVIDSLILFMNHSHFHSTLRQTLLNDIKQCSLTLTDLTPPTHMMNNLTFLNRTERLIMLKKYERAIFKRLAENDPVQAAYSYMDLIMAVTSSRTLFMNNLIMSCVYFFQAMSQPKCTLAEVYAYRSIIFDISVEIFLFTRHYLPLYVQMYAYKLLYTLIMRSTDLFAKRIISSSSKRTVRNQPILSDFHETLLDELLKNILQLSKVSPFTHMPTIGLSHDMIYMECAGNEFLSKYLKSMAPNSSMYQYYFFEGIWKSWIDGENFEDERDYCMYYLLKDRQWTTYDVEDLLCWSIIPRTDDGWYLDTKHQLQLDPSGYSQVIGITLNNDTGDIEFMFAQAKKNEHNLFDAGDVMDIVTNGISYAYFTLDPPNVEYHSHPFNEMKYLPKRLVNIPNYLLTLLHTDYLLKMISTGVEICSQTPFEMRPTSENLMQRLPVHI
;
A
#
# COMPACT_ATOMS: atom_id res chain seq x y z
N MET A 1 -31.39 -3.27 9.58
CA MET A 1 -30.64 -3.33 8.30
C MET A 1 -30.91 -4.61 7.52
N GLU A 2 -30.76 -5.80 8.10
CA GLU A 2 -30.95 -7.08 7.38
C GLU A 2 -32.31 -7.21 6.67
N ILE A 3 -33.40 -6.81 7.32
CA ILE A 3 -34.76 -6.80 6.73
C ILE A 3 -34.84 -5.89 5.50
N LEU A 4 -34.09 -4.77 5.50
CA LEU A 4 -34.12 -3.78 4.42
C LEU A 4 -33.28 -4.19 3.21
N LEU A 5 -32.38 -5.17 3.35
CA LEU A 5 -31.43 -5.58 2.31
C LEU A 5 -32.01 -6.62 1.34
N ASN A 6 -33.08 -7.33 1.72
CA ASN A 6 -33.81 -8.26 0.84
C ASN A 6 -35.35 -8.07 0.95
N PRO A 7 -35.88 -6.88 0.65
CA PRO A 7 -37.30 -6.61 0.78
C PRO A 7 -38.10 -7.18 -0.39
N SER A 8 -39.38 -7.47 -0.14
CA SER A 8 -40.34 -7.72 -1.22
C SER A 8 -40.50 -6.47 -2.10
N ASN A 9 -40.91 -6.64 -3.37
CA ASN A 9 -41.18 -5.51 -4.28
C ASN A 9 -42.17 -4.50 -3.69
N TYR A 10 -43.17 -5.00 -2.95
CA TYR A 10 -44.14 -4.15 -2.24
C TYR A 10 -43.46 -3.27 -1.18
N PHE A 11 -42.60 -3.87 -0.35
CA PHE A 11 -41.89 -3.13 0.69
C PHE A 11 -40.88 -2.12 0.10
N ARG A 12 -40.27 -2.44 -1.04
CA ARG A 12 -39.38 -1.51 -1.76
C ARG A 12 -40.11 -0.22 -2.16
N GLU A 13 -41.31 -0.32 -2.74
CA GLU A 13 -42.08 0.85 -3.14
C GLU A 13 -42.60 1.63 -1.93
N GLN A 14 -42.98 0.94 -0.84
CA GLN A 14 -43.29 1.61 0.43
C GLN A 14 -42.09 2.36 1.01
N LEU A 15 -40.90 1.77 0.98
CA LEU A 15 -39.67 2.40 1.49
C LEU A 15 -39.36 3.69 0.72
N LYS A 16 -39.52 3.68 -0.60
CA LYS A 16 -39.37 4.89 -1.44
C LYS A 16 -40.40 5.95 -1.09
N GLN A 17 -41.66 5.58 -0.94
CA GLN A 17 -42.73 6.51 -0.57
C GLN A 17 -42.46 7.14 0.79
N LEU A 18 -42.09 6.32 1.79
CA LEU A 18 -41.73 6.79 3.13
C LEU A 18 -40.51 7.72 3.08
N PHE A 19 -39.46 7.35 2.33
CA PHE A 19 -38.28 8.19 2.16
C PHE A 19 -38.64 9.56 1.56
N GLN A 20 -39.47 9.60 0.51
CA GLN A 20 -39.94 10.85 -0.09
C GLN A 20 -40.83 11.68 0.86
N GLN A 21 -41.69 11.02 1.64
CA GLN A 21 -42.49 11.68 2.67
C GLN A 21 -41.63 12.30 3.77
N CYS A 22 -40.57 11.61 4.19
CA CYS A 22 -39.61 12.09 5.17
C CYS A 22 -38.78 13.28 4.65
N LEU A 23 -38.43 13.31 3.35
CA LEU A 23 -37.71 14.41 2.74
C LEU A 23 -38.59 15.66 2.56
N GLY A 24 -39.87 15.45 2.19
CA GLY A 24 -40.78 16.54 1.84
C GLY A 24 -40.27 17.36 0.66
N ARG A 25 -39.95 18.64 0.90
CA ARG A 25 -39.36 19.56 -0.11
C ARG A 25 -37.88 19.86 0.15
N LEU A 26 -37.32 19.34 1.23
CA LEU A 26 -35.95 19.63 1.65
C LEU A 26 -34.96 18.79 0.85
N GLN A 27 -33.77 19.34 0.61
CA GLN A 27 -32.64 18.53 0.16
C GLN A 27 -32.01 17.81 1.36
N LEU A 28 -31.44 16.62 1.15
CA LEU A 28 -30.77 15.86 2.22
C LEU A 28 -29.71 16.69 2.96
N SER A 29 -28.96 17.52 2.24
CA SER A 29 -27.93 18.41 2.79
C SER A 29 -28.48 19.43 3.79
N GLU A 30 -29.76 19.80 3.70
CA GLU A 30 -30.44 20.80 4.52
C GLU A 30 -31.01 20.21 5.82
N ILE A 31 -31.06 18.88 5.93
CA ILE A 31 -31.69 18.19 7.06
C ILE A 31 -30.81 18.30 8.32
N GLN A 32 -31.43 18.69 9.42
CA GLN A 32 -30.85 18.71 10.77
C GLN A 32 -31.77 17.92 11.72
N PRO A 33 -31.23 17.16 12.70
CA PRO A 33 -29.81 17.01 13.05
C PRO A 33 -29.03 16.09 12.09
N SER A 34 -27.68 16.17 12.13
CA SER A 34 -26.80 15.38 11.25
C SER A 34 -26.95 13.87 11.41
N GLU A 35 -27.30 13.39 12.60
CA GLU A 35 -27.65 11.99 12.86
C GLU A 35 -28.83 11.55 12.00
N TYR A 36 -29.94 12.31 12.01
CA TYR A 36 -31.12 11.99 11.21
C TYR A 36 -30.81 12.04 9.71
N ARG A 37 -30.02 13.03 9.29
CA ARG A 37 -29.51 13.13 7.92
C ARG A 37 -28.71 11.89 7.50
N SER A 38 -27.81 11.38 8.35
CA SER A 38 -27.03 10.17 8.06
C SER A 38 -27.90 8.93 7.87
N LYS A 39 -28.94 8.76 8.70
CA LYS A 39 -29.90 7.66 8.60
C LYS A 39 -30.70 7.73 7.29
N LEU A 40 -31.08 8.92 6.85
CA LEU A 40 -31.73 9.12 5.55
C LEU A 40 -30.78 8.82 4.38
N TYR A 41 -29.51 9.22 4.45
CA TYR A 41 -28.51 8.83 3.46
C TYR A 41 -28.33 7.31 3.38
N LEU A 42 -28.33 6.60 4.51
CA LEU A 42 -28.27 5.14 4.53
C LEU A 42 -29.51 4.50 3.90
N ILE A 43 -30.70 5.02 4.16
CA ILE A 43 -31.94 4.55 3.51
C ILE A 43 -31.86 4.80 1.99
N GLN A 44 -31.36 5.97 1.58
CA GLN A 44 -31.16 6.29 0.17
C GLN A 44 -30.17 5.33 -0.49
N ALA A 45 -29.07 4.98 0.21
CA ALA A 45 -28.11 3.99 -0.26
C ALA A 45 -28.76 2.63 -0.51
N ILE A 46 -29.63 2.18 0.39
CA ILE A 46 -30.40 0.93 0.24
C ILE A 46 -31.35 1.02 -0.96
N ILE A 47 -32.09 2.12 -1.11
CA ILE A 47 -33.01 2.30 -2.24
C ILE A 47 -32.25 2.18 -3.58
N PHE A 48 -31.12 2.87 -3.71
CA PHE A 48 -30.29 2.80 -4.92
C PHE A 48 -29.69 1.40 -5.14
N LYS A 49 -29.30 0.70 -4.07
CA LYS A 49 -28.85 -0.70 -4.17
C LYS A 49 -29.95 -1.58 -4.74
N LEU A 50 -31.18 -1.45 -4.26
CA LEU A 50 -32.33 -2.20 -4.77
C LEU A 50 -32.66 -1.84 -6.23
N GLU A 51 -32.30 -0.64 -6.66
CA GLU A 51 -32.38 -0.17 -8.05
C GLU A 51 -31.23 -0.66 -8.94
N ASN A 52 -30.28 -1.41 -8.40
CA ASN A 52 -29.05 -1.81 -9.06
C ASN A 52 -28.19 -0.59 -9.51
N ASP A 53 -28.34 0.55 -8.84
CA ASP A 53 -27.52 1.74 -9.04
C ASP A 53 -26.41 1.77 -7.97
N ALA A 54 -25.36 0.97 -8.19
CA ALA A 54 -24.28 0.79 -7.22
C ALA A 54 -23.49 2.07 -6.96
N GLU A 55 -23.35 2.95 -7.96
CA GLU A 55 -22.61 4.21 -7.84
C GLU A 55 -23.33 5.17 -6.89
N LYS A 56 -24.60 5.47 -7.15
CA LYS A 56 -25.38 6.35 -6.26
C LYS A 56 -25.57 5.74 -4.89
N SER A 57 -25.74 4.43 -4.82
CA SER A 57 -25.82 3.70 -3.57
C SER A 57 -24.58 3.90 -2.70
N LEU A 58 -23.38 3.75 -3.29
CA LEU A 58 -22.13 3.96 -2.57
C LEU A 58 -21.92 5.41 -2.18
N ARG A 59 -22.21 6.36 -3.08
CA ARG A 59 -22.11 7.79 -2.78
C ARG A 59 -22.99 8.16 -1.59
N SER A 60 -24.25 7.70 -1.57
CA SER A 60 -25.14 7.90 -0.41
C SER A 60 -24.62 7.21 0.86
N ALA A 61 -24.01 6.04 0.76
CA ALA A 61 -23.40 5.37 1.91
C ALA A 61 -22.19 6.15 2.47
N HIS A 62 -21.36 6.72 1.60
CA HIS A 62 -20.26 7.61 2.01
C HIS A 62 -20.81 8.90 2.62
N ASP A 63 -21.82 9.53 2.02
CA ASP A 63 -22.47 10.72 2.57
C ASP A 63 -23.10 10.47 3.96
N ALA A 64 -23.59 9.25 4.21
CA ALA A 64 -24.05 8.83 5.54
C ALA A 64 -22.91 8.85 6.56
N LEU A 65 -21.79 8.19 6.24
CA LEU A 65 -20.60 8.18 7.10
C LEU A 65 -20.08 9.59 7.37
N LEU A 66 -19.95 10.40 6.31
CA LEU A 66 -19.42 11.76 6.42
C LEU A 66 -20.38 12.72 7.11
N SER A 67 -21.66 12.41 7.18
CA SER A 67 -22.63 13.19 7.93
C SER A 67 -22.59 12.90 9.44
N HIS A 68 -22.35 11.64 9.82
CA HIS A 68 -22.39 11.21 11.22
C HIS A 68 -21.54 9.93 11.42
N PRO A 69 -20.21 10.06 11.62
CA PRO A 69 -19.31 8.92 11.76
C PRO A 69 -19.33 8.39 13.20
N TYR A 70 -20.47 7.82 13.62
CA TYR A 70 -20.63 7.18 14.93
C TYR A 70 -20.86 5.68 14.76
N ASP A 71 -20.64 4.94 15.86
CA ASP A 71 -20.69 3.48 15.91
C ASP A 71 -21.92 2.87 15.25
N ASP A 72 -23.12 3.41 15.50
CA ASP A 72 -24.37 2.87 14.97
C ASP A 72 -24.47 2.96 13.44
N VAL A 73 -23.98 4.06 12.87
CA VAL A 73 -23.90 4.27 11.41
C VAL A 73 -22.80 3.40 10.81
N ILE A 74 -21.63 3.33 11.45
CA ILE A 74 -20.51 2.50 11.00
C ILE A 74 -20.91 1.02 10.94
N ASP A 75 -21.50 0.49 12.00
CA ASP A 75 -21.94 -0.91 12.07
C ASP A 75 -23.01 -1.21 11.01
N SER A 76 -23.94 -0.27 10.82
CA SER A 76 -24.97 -0.38 9.78
C SER A 76 -24.39 -0.37 8.38
N LEU A 77 -23.36 0.44 8.13
CA LEU A 77 -22.65 0.51 6.86
C LEU A 77 -21.83 -0.76 6.61
N ILE A 78 -21.17 -1.32 7.63
CA ILE A 78 -20.45 -2.59 7.49
C ILE A 78 -21.41 -3.70 7.08
N LEU A 79 -22.56 -3.83 7.75
CA LEU A 79 -23.61 -4.79 7.37
C LEU A 79 -24.12 -4.56 5.93
N PHE A 80 -24.26 -3.30 5.54
CA PHE A 80 -24.68 -2.93 4.19
C PHE A 80 -23.64 -3.34 3.12
N MET A 81 -22.36 -3.11 3.39
CA MET A 81 -21.24 -3.40 2.48
C MET A 81 -20.99 -4.91 2.36
N ASN A 82 -21.14 -5.67 3.44
CA ASN A 82 -20.89 -7.12 3.48
C ASN A 82 -21.91 -7.95 2.68
N HIS A 83 -23.00 -7.33 2.22
CA HIS A 83 -24.04 -8.04 1.48
C HIS A 83 -23.61 -8.27 0.01
N SER A 84 -23.53 -9.56 -0.35
CA SER A 84 -22.96 -10.09 -1.59
C SER A 84 -23.51 -9.42 -2.88
N HIS A 85 -22.65 -9.30 -3.90
CA HIS A 85 -22.86 -8.63 -5.21
C HIS A 85 -22.56 -7.12 -5.28
N PHE A 86 -22.39 -6.43 -4.14
CA PHE A 86 -22.08 -5.00 -4.17
C PHE A 86 -20.65 -4.74 -4.71
N HIS A 87 -19.65 -5.49 -4.24
CA HIS A 87 -18.24 -5.30 -4.63
C HIS A 87 -17.93 -5.54 -6.12
N SER A 88 -18.60 -6.51 -6.76
CA SER A 88 -18.35 -6.80 -8.18
C SER A 88 -18.83 -5.66 -9.09
N THR A 89 -20.01 -5.10 -8.82
CA THR A 89 -20.57 -3.99 -9.60
C THR A 89 -19.73 -2.73 -9.40
N LEU A 90 -19.29 -2.47 -8.17
CA LEU A 90 -18.42 -1.34 -7.83
C LEU A 90 -17.10 -1.35 -8.60
N ARG A 91 -16.49 -2.53 -8.75
CA ARG A 91 -15.21 -2.65 -9.48
C ARG A 91 -15.38 -2.30 -10.96
N GLN A 92 -16.50 -2.70 -11.55
CA GLN A 92 -16.82 -2.38 -12.94
C GLN A 92 -17.07 -0.87 -13.12
N THR A 93 -17.82 -0.23 -12.22
CA THR A 93 -18.04 1.22 -12.25
C THR A 93 -16.72 1.98 -12.09
N LEU A 94 -15.90 1.61 -11.10
CA LEU A 94 -14.59 2.22 -10.86
C LEU A 94 -13.68 2.11 -12.10
N LEU A 95 -13.66 0.95 -12.75
CA LEU A 95 -12.89 0.75 -13.99
C LEU A 95 -13.38 1.67 -15.11
N ASN A 96 -14.68 1.87 -15.23
CA ASN A 96 -15.26 2.76 -16.22
C ASN A 96 -14.91 4.22 -15.92
N ASP A 97 -15.00 4.65 -14.66
CA ASP A 97 -14.65 6.02 -14.25
C ASP A 97 -13.19 6.35 -14.52
N ILE A 98 -12.27 5.44 -14.16
CA ILE A 98 -10.84 5.64 -14.40
C ILE A 98 -10.56 5.69 -15.91
N LYS A 99 -11.13 4.75 -16.69
CA LYS A 99 -10.94 4.72 -18.15
C LYS A 99 -11.50 5.94 -18.86
N GLN A 100 -12.62 6.47 -18.37
CA GLN A 100 -13.22 7.67 -18.94
C GLN A 100 -12.48 8.95 -18.55
N CYS A 101 -11.51 8.88 -17.61
CA CYS A 101 -10.88 10.06 -17.01
C CYS A 101 -11.95 11.10 -16.63
N SER A 102 -13.09 10.64 -16.14
CA SER A 102 -14.35 11.39 -16.09
C SER A 102 -14.32 12.58 -15.13
N LEU A 103 -13.29 12.67 -14.28
CA LEU A 103 -12.98 13.86 -13.51
C LEU A 103 -12.74 15.04 -14.45
N THR A 104 -13.68 15.99 -14.42
CA THR A 104 -13.60 17.27 -15.09
C THR A 104 -12.65 18.21 -14.35
N LEU A 105 -12.12 19.25 -15.02
CA LEU A 105 -11.29 20.28 -14.36
C LEU A 105 -12.03 20.96 -13.19
N THR A 106 -13.35 21.06 -13.31
CA THR A 106 -14.27 21.54 -12.26
C THR A 106 -14.35 20.59 -11.06
N ASP A 107 -14.07 19.30 -11.23
CA ASP A 107 -13.97 18.33 -10.15
C ASP A 107 -12.60 18.38 -9.45
N LEU A 108 -11.58 18.95 -10.09
CA LEU A 108 -10.23 19.13 -9.51
C LEU A 108 -10.10 20.47 -8.76
N THR A 109 -10.99 21.43 -9.02
CA THR A 109 -11.11 22.65 -8.21
C THR A 109 -11.96 22.37 -6.96
N PRO A 110 -11.47 22.70 -5.74
CA PRO A 110 -12.22 22.44 -4.52
C PRO A 110 -13.60 23.13 -4.57
N PRO A 111 -14.71 22.39 -4.44
CA PRO A 111 -16.02 23.02 -4.35
C PRO A 111 -16.09 23.85 -3.06
N THR A 112 -16.48 25.12 -3.19
CA THR A 112 -16.68 26.06 -2.06
C THR A 112 -17.71 25.57 -1.03
N HIS A 113 -18.54 24.58 -1.37
CA HIS A 113 -19.70 24.17 -0.60
C HIS A 113 -19.48 23.01 0.39
N MET A 114 -18.36 22.27 0.36
CA MET A 114 -18.12 21.19 1.35
C MET A 114 -17.73 21.71 2.75
N MET A 115 -17.49 23.02 2.89
CA MET A 115 -17.09 23.70 4.12
C MET A 115 -18.05 23.60 5.33
N ASN A 116 -19.26 23.06 5.18
CA ASN A 116 -20.35 23.23 6.15
C ASN A 116 -20.55 22.09 7.15
N ASN A 117 -20.01 20.89 6.92
CA ASN A 117 -20.25 19.75 7.82
C ASN A 117 -19.33 19.72 9.06
N LEU A 118 -18.37 20.64 9.16
CA LEU A 118 -17.27 20.59 10.14
C LEU A 118 -17.40 21.60 11.28
N THR A 119 -18.60 21.78 11.83
CA THR A 119 -18.79 22.59 13.06
C THR A 119 -17.94 22.07 14.23
N PHE A 120 -17.67 20.75 14.29
CA PHE A 120 -16.84 20.12 15.31
C PHE A 120 -15.33 20.43 15.16
N LEU A 121 -14.80 20.45 13.93
CA LEU A 121 -13.37 20.72 13.68
C LEU A 121 -12.99 22.20 13.78
N ASN A 122 -13.97 23.11 13.74
CA ASN A 122 -13.74 24.55 13.96
C ASN A 122 -13.29 24.89 15.40
N ARG A 123 -13.10 23.90 16.29
CA ARG A 123 -12.64 24.10 17.66
C ARG A 123 -11.11 24.04 17.82
N THR A 124 -10.38 23.53 16.82
CA THR A 124 -8.92 23.36 16.90
C THR A 124 -8.20 24.52 16.20
N GLU A 125 -7.35 25.26 16.93
CA GLU A 125 -6.64 26.43 16.38
C GLU A 125 -5.84 26.12 15.10
N ARG A 126 -5.22 24.93 15.02
CA ARG A 126 -4.49 24.47 13.82
C ARG A 126 -5.40 24.35 12.58
N LEU A 127 -6.60 23.81 12.75
CA LEU A 127 -7.56 23.64 11.65
C LEU A 127 -8.12 24.98 11.19
N ILE A 128 -8.35 25.91 12.13
CA ILE A 128 -8.72 27.29 11.82
C ILE A 128 -7.60 27.97 11.02
N MET A 129 -6.34 27.78 11.41
CA MET A 129 -5.18 28.33 10.70
C MET A 129 -5.08 27.80 9.28
N LEU A 130 -5.15 26.47 9.10
CA LEU A 130 -5.15 25.83 7.77
C LEU A 130 -6.26 26.40 6.88
N LYS A 131 -7.49 26.45 7.39
CA LYS A 131 -8.64 27.01 6.67
C LYS A 131 -8.44 28.48 6.29
N LYS A 132 -7.82 29.29 7.15
CA LYS A 132 -7.48 30.70 6.84
C LYS A 132 -6.41 30.78 5.75
N TYR A 133 -5.40 29.91 5.79
CA TYR A 133 -4.32 29.86 4.81
C TYR A 133 -4.83 29.43 3.43
N GLU A 134 -5.60 28.34 3.36
CA GLU A 134 -6.23 27.88 2.11
C GLU A 134 -7.18 28.92 1.52
N ARG A 135 -7.97 29.60 2.37
CA ARG A 135 -8.80 30.74 1.94
C ARG A 135 -7.96 31.89 1.39
N ALA A 136 -6.78 32.15 1.95
CA ALA A 136 -5.89 33.19 1.45
C ALA A 136 -5.31 32.81 0.09
N ILE A 137 -4.86 31.56 -0.10
CA ILE A 137 -4.40 31.07 -1.41
C ILE A 137 -5.53 31.17 -2.45
N PHE A 138 -6.72 30.65 -2.11
CA PHE A 138 -7.84 30.62 -3.03
C PHE A 138 -8.31 32.04 -3.43
N LYS A 139 -8.45 32.95 -2.46
CA LYS A 139 -8.96 34.31 -2.75
C LYS A 139 -7.94 35.23 -3.42
N ARG A 140 -6.65 35.05 -3.16
CA ARG A 140 -5.62 36.01 -3.59
C ARG A 140 -4.85 35.54 -4.81
N LEU A 141 -4.58 34.24 -4.89
CA LEU A 141 -3.61 33.67 -5.82
C LEU A 141 -4.27 32.78 -6.87
N ALA A 142 -5.17 31.87 -6.47
CA ALA A 142 -5.71 30.84 -7.38
C ALA A 142 -6.25 31.38 -8.72
N GLU A 143 -6.99 32.48 -8.70
CA GLU A 143 -7.61 33.04 -9.92
C GLU A 143 -6.65 33.86 -10.78
N ASN A 144 -5.62 34.47 -10.18
CA ASN A 144 -4.76 35.46 -10.83
C ASN A 144 -3.35 34.92 -11.13
N ASP A 145 -2.86 33.99 -10.31
CA ASP A 145 -1.52 33.42 -10.34
C ASP A 145 -1.50 31.98 -9.78
N PRO A 146 -1.89 30.99 -10.61
CA PRO A 146 -1.90 29.59 -10.19
C PRO A 146 -0.51 29.05 -9.84
N VAL A 147 0.56 29.61 -10.42
CA VAL A 147 1.93 29.16 -10.12
C VAL A 147 2.30 29.55 -8.70
N GLN A 148 2.02 30.80 -8.30
CA GLN A 148 2.23 31.23 -6.93
C GLN A 148 1.34 30.47 -5.94
N ALA A 149 0.11 30.11 -6.34
CA ALA A 149 -0.74 29.24 -5.54
C ALA A 149 -0.11 27.85 -5.34
N ALA A 150 0.44 27.24 -6.40
CA ALA A 150 1.11 25.94 -6.33
C ALA A 150 2.30 25.97 -5.36
N TYR A 151 3.16 26.99 -5.44
CA TYR A 151 4.28 27.16 -4.51
C TYR A 151 3.82 27.44 -3.08
N SER A 152 2.72 28.18 -2.89
CA SER A 152 2.17 28.41 -1.54
C SER A 152 1.71 27.11 -0.86
N TYR A 153 1.18 26.15 -1.63
CA TYR A 153 0.89 24.82 -1.09
C TYR A 153 2.16 24.03 -0.76
N MET A 154 3.24 24.18 -1.55
CA MET A 154 4.53 23.58 -1.21
C MET A 154 5.11 24.17 0.08
N ASP A 155 5.04 25.49 0.25
CA ASP A 155 5.49 26.15 1.48
C ASP A 155 4.68 25.68 2.70
N LEU A 156 3.39 25.38 2.52
CA LEU A 156 2.53 24.85 3.58
C LEU A 156 2.98 23.46 4.06
N ILE A 157 3.61 22.66 3.19
CA ILE A 157 4.16 21.35 3.58
C ILE A 157 5.20 21.53 4.68
N MET A 158 6.11 22.50 4.52
CA MET A 158 7.16 22.78 5.49
C MET A 158 6.60 23.25 6.84
N ALA A 159 5.41 23.87 6.83
CA ALA A 159 4.72 24.32 8.03
C ALA A 159 3.89 23.22 8.73
N VAL A 160 3.56 22.13 8.03
CA VAL A 160 2.70 21.05 8.53
C VAL A 160 3.49 19.74 8.59
N THR A 161 4.35 19.62 9.61
CA THR A 161 5.24 18.46 9.76
C THR A 161 4.60 17.25 10.43
N SER A 162 3.39 17.38 10.98
CA SER A 162 2.80 16.36 11.87
C SER A 162 1.71 15.49 11.24
N SER A 163 1.16 15.84 10.08
CA SER A 163 0.14 15.03 9.39
C SER A 163 0.63 14.60 8.01
N ARG A 164 0.73 13.29 7.84
CA ARG A 164 1.14 12.63 6.60
C ARG A 164 0.09 12.87 5.51
N THR A 165 -1.19 12.85 5.87
CA THR A 165 -2.30 13.11 4.95
C THR A 165 -2.26 14.55 4.43
N LEU A 166 -1.93 15.52 5.29
CA LEU A 166 -1.77 16.91 4.88
C LEU A 166 -0.57 17.14 3.96
N PHE A 167 0.57 16.50 4.26
CA PHE A 167 1.76 16.53 3.41
C PHE A 167 1.40 16.12 1.97
N MET A 168 0.73 14.97 1.84
CA MET A 168 0.29 14.44 0.55
C MET A 168 -0.72 15.37 -0.15
N ASN A 169 -1.75 15.84 0.58
CA ASN A 169 -2.78 16.68 -0.01
C ASN A 169 -2.21 17.99 -0.56
N ASN A 170 -1.29 18.63 0.17
CA ASN A 170 -0.63 19.84 -0.29
C ASN A 170 0.15 19.64 -1.58
N LEU A 171 0.88 18.52 -1.72
CA LEU A 171 1.57 18.18 -2.98
C LEU A 171 0.58 17.98 -4.14
N ILE A 172 -0.53 17.26 -3.91
CA ILE A 172 -1.59 17.11 -4.91
C ILE A 172 -2.15 18.48 -5.31
N MET A 173 -2.43 19.35 -4.35
CA MET A 173 -2.95 20.69 -4.63
C MET A 173 -1.94 21.52 -5.43
N SER A 174 -0.64 21.43 -5.13
CA SER A 174 0.38 22.03 -5.98
C SER A 174 0.31 21.52 -7.43
N CYS A 175 0.16 20.20 -7.65
CA CYS A 175 -0.02 19.64 -9.00
C CYS A 175 -1.29 20.17 -9.69
N VAL A 176 -2.41 20.28 -8.97
CA VAL A 176 -3.66 20.86 -9.51
C VAL A 176 -3.44 22.29 -9.99
N TYR A 177 -2.74 23.11 -9.21
CA TYR A 177 -2.47 24.51 -9.56
C TYR A 177 -1.45 24.66 -10.69
N PHE A 178 -0.43 23.79 -10.77
CA PHE A 178 0.44 23.73 -11.95
C PHE A 178 -0.34 23.35 -13.21
N PHE A 179 -1.27 22.40 -13.10
CA PHE A 179 -2.13 22.03 -14.22
C PHE A 179 -3.07 23.17 -14.65
N GLN A 180 -3.58 23.95 -13.70
CA GLN A 180 -4.33 25.18 -14.01
C GLN A 180 -3.44 26.22 -14.72
N ALA A 181 -2.19 26.41 -14.29
CA ALA A 181 -1.23 27.29 -14.96
C ALA A 181 -1.01 26.87 -16.43
N MET A 182 -0.82 25.58 -16.69
CA MET A 182 -0.68 25.03 -18.05
C MET A 182 -1.90 25.34 -18.94
N SER A 183 -3.09 25.37 -18.34
CA SER A 183 -4.36 25.61 -19.03
C SER A 183 -4.55 27.08 -19.41
N GLN A 184 -3.75 28.00 -18.84
CA GLN A 184 -3.87 29.42 -19.15
C GLN A 184 -3.43 29.73 -20.59
N PRO A 185 -4.18 30.55 -21.35
CA PRO A 185 -3.85 30.87 -22.74
C PRO A 185 -2.45 31.47 -22.92
N LYS A 186 -2.00 32.25 -21.93
CA LYS A 186 -0.72 32.98 -21.93
C LYS A 186 0.50 32.08 -21.68
N CYS A 187 0.31 30.85 -21.21
CA CYS A 187 1.40 29.93 -20.89
C CYS A 187 2.11 29.46 -22.18
N THR A 188 3.42 29.64 -22.23
CA THR A 188 4.30 29.24 -23.33
C THR A 188 4.48 27.71 -23.36
N LEU A 189 4.87 27.16 -24.51
CA LEU A 189 5.09 25.71 -24.62
C LEU A 189 6.19 25.19 -23.68
N ALA A 190 7.24 26.00 -23.44
CA ALA A 190 8.32 25.65 -22.51
C ALA A 190 7.82 25.60 -21.06
N GLU A 191 6.98 26.55 -20.65
CA GLU A 191 6.34 26.54 -19.32
C GLU A 191 5.38 25.34 -19.18
N VAL A 192 4.56 25.04 -20.20
CA VAL A 192 3.69 23.85 -20.19
C VAL A 192 4.51 22.57 -20.01
N TYR A 193 5.66 22.45 -20.70
CA TYR A 193 6.57 21.32 -20.53
C TYR A 193 7.14 21.26 -19.11
N ALA A 194 7.62 22.39 -18.58
CA ALA A 194 8.20 22.47 -17.24
C ALA A 194 7.17 22.08 -16.15
N TYR A 195 5.96 22.62 -16.22
CA TYR A 195 4.88 22.30 -15.27
C TYR A 195 4.45 20.83 -15.38
N ARG A 196 4.38 20.28 -16.59
CA ARG A 196 4.12 18.84 -16.78
C ARG A 196 5.20 17.99 -16.12
N SER A 197 6.47 18.33 -16.29
CA SER A 197 7.59 17.61 -15.66
C SER A 197 7.48 17.65 -14.15
N ILE A 198 7.22 18.83 -13.58
CA ILE A 198 7.04 19.01 -12.13
C ILE A 198 5.84 18.19 -11.61
N ILE A 199 4.71 18.19 -12.32
CA ILE A 199 3.55 17.36 -11.94
C ILE A 199 3.95 15.88 -11.88
N PHE A 200 4.72 15.41 -12.85
CA PHE A 200 5.16 14.03 -12.91
C PHE A 200 6.12 13.67 -11.78
N ASP A 201 7.14 14.49 -11.54
CA ASP A 201 8.13 14.27 -10.48
C ASP A 201 7.45 14.23 -9.10
N ILE A 202 6.56 15.19 -8.82
CA ILE A 202 5.76 15.21 -7.59
C ILE A 202 4.84 13.98 -7.50
N SER A 203 4.30 13.52 -8.62
CA SER A 203 3.43 12.33 -8.64
C SER A 203 4.17 11.07 -8.22
N VAL A 204 5.44 10.90 -8.61
CA VAL A 204 6.28 9.78 -8.18
C VAL A 204 6.50 9.83 -6.66
N GLU A 205 6.83 11.01 -6.12
CA GLU A 205 7.04 11.20 -4.69
C GLU A 205 5.75 10.92 -3.89
N ILE A 206 4.60 11.44 -4.34
CA ILE A 206 3.30 11.14 -3.72
C ILE A 206 3.00 9.64 -3.79
N PHE A 207 3.26 8.99 -4.92
CA PHE A 207 3.00 7.57 -5.10
C PHE A 207 3.79 6.73 -4.08
N LEU A 208 5.10 6.98 -3.94
CA LEU A 208 5.96 6.29 -2.99
C LEU A 208 5.55 6.61 -1.54
N PHE A 209 5.35 7.89 -1.22
CA PHE A 209 4.97 8.33 0.12
C PHE A 209 3.65 7.70 0.60
N THR A 210 2.60 7.81 -0.23
CA THR A 210 1.27 7.26 0.11
C THR A 210 1.33 5.76 0.36
N ARG A 211 2.05 5.02 -0.48
CA ARG A 211 2.23 3.57 -0.41
C ARG A 211 2.81 3.13 0.94
N HIS A 212 3.80 3.85 1.44
CA HIS A 212 4.48 3.51 2.70
C HIS A 212 3.72 3.97 3.95
N TYR A 213 3.04 5.12 3.90
CA TYR A 213 2.72 5.84 5.12
C TYR A 213 1.24 6.11 5.38
N LEU A 214 0.38 5.97 4.36
CA LEU A 214 -1.01 6.41 4.44
C LEU A 214 -2.03 5.25 4.48
N PRO A 215 -3.24 5.49 5.02
CA PRO A 215 -4.35 4.53 4.96
C PRO A 215 -4.82 4.24 3.53
N LEU A 216 -5.47 3.09 3.33
CA LEU A 216 -5.83 2.57 2.00
C LEU A 216 -6.75 3.47 1.18
N TYR A 217 -7.72 4.12 1.81
CA TYR A 217 -8.60 5.03 1.09
C TYR A 217 -7.90 6.32 0.69
N VAL A 218 -6.96 6.80 1.50
CA VAL A 218 -6.12 7.96 1.17
C VAL A 218 -5.18 7.63 0.01
N GLN A 219 -4.58 6.43 0.02
CA GLN A 219 -3.80 5.92 -1.12
C GLN A 219 -4.64 5.87 -2.39
N MET A 220 -5.82 5.23 -2.33
CA MET A 220 -6.70 5.12 -3.50
C MET A 220 -7.17 6.49 -4.01
N TYR A 221 -7.45 7.43 -3.11
CA TYR A 221 -7.76 8.81 -3.44
C TYR A 221 -6.60 9.49 -4.18
N ALA A 222 -5.39 9.42 -3.61
CA ALA A 222 -4.21 10.00 -4.21
C ALA A 222 -3.94 9.41 -5.60
N TYR A 223 -3.96 8.08 -5.74
CA TYR A 223 -3.67 7.41 -7.01
C TYR A 223 -4.62 7.80 -8.14
N LYS A 224 -5.92 7.97 -7.85
CA LYS A 224 -6.90 8.44 -8.84
C LYS A 224 -6.60 9.85 -9.30
N LEU A 225 -6.23 10.73 -8.38
CA LEU A 225 -5.89 12.11 -8.70
C LEU A 225 -4.60 12.20 -9.49
N LEU A 226 -3.55 11.47 -9.09
CA LEU A 226 -2.30 11.38 -9.82
C LEU A 226 -2.52 10.88 -11.25
N TYR A 227 -3.25 9.76 -11.39
CA TYR A 227 -3.59 9.20 -12.70
C TYR A 227 -4.27 10.25 -13.59
N THR A 228 -5.27 10.92 -13.05
CA THR A 228 -6.01 11.99 -13.75
C THR A 228 -5.12 13.16 -14.14
N LEU A 229 -4.30 13.66 -13.21
CA LEU A 229 -3.41 14.80 -13.42
C LEU A 229 -2.34 14.48 -14.49
N ILE A 230 -1.73 13.30 -14.44
CA ILE A 230 -0.73 12.86 -15.43
C ILE A 230 -1.38 12.73 -16.82
N MET A 231 -2.55 12.09 -16.91
CA MET A 231 -3.26 11.91 -18.17
C MET A 231 -3.69 13.25 -18.78
N ARG A 232 -4.29 14.14 -17.98
CA ARG A 232 -4.79 15.45 -18.44
C ARG A 232 -3.66 16.42 -18.78
N SER A 233 -2.58 16.46 -17.98
CA SER A 233 -1.42 17.30 -18.28
C SER A 233 -0.73 16.87 -19.58
N THR A 234 -0.66 15.56 -19.82
CA THR A 234 -0.11 14.99 -21.06
C THR A 234 -1.00 15.31 -22.27
N ASP A 235 -2.31 15.13 -22.17
CA ASP A 235 -3.27 15.48 -23.24
C ASP A 235 -3.21 16.98 -23.58
N LEU A 236 -3.15 17.85 -22.57
CA LEU A 236 -3.03 19.29 -22.77
C LEU A 236 -1.72 19.66 -23.47
N PHE A 237 -0.60 19.06 -23.07
CA PHE A 237 0.70 19.27 -23.70
C PHE A 237 0.69 18.81 -25.17
N ALA A 238 0.11 17.62 -25.45
CA ALA A 238 -0.05 17.11 -26.80
C ALA A 238 -0.85 18.07 -27.70
N LYS A 239 -1.98 18.58 -27.20
CA LYS A 239 -2.80 19.58 -27.91
C LYS A 239 -2.03 20.87 -28.21
N ARG A 240 -1.24 21.36 -27.25
CA ARG A 240 -0.39 22.55 -27.43
C ARG A 240 0.68 22.33 -28.49
N ILE A 241 1.36 21.18 -28.49
CA ILE A 241 2.34 20.83 -29.54
C ILE A 241 1.67 20.87 -30.91
N ILE A 242 0.56 20.15 -31.09
CA ILE A 242 -0.17 20.06 -32.37
C ILE A 242 -0.58 21.45 -32.86
N SER A 243 -1.07 22.30 -31.97
CA SER A 243 -1.47 23.67 -32.29
C SER A 243 -0.30 24.59 -32.69
N SER A 244 0.91 24.32 -32.16
CA SER A 244 2.11 25.12 -32.39
C SER A 244 2.93 24.66 -33.61
N SER A 245 2.83 23.39 -33.99
CA SER A 245 3.54 22.82 -35.13
C SER A 245 2.86 23.16 -36.45
N SER A 246 3.32 24.22 -37.12
CA SER A 246 2.87 24.52 -38.49
C SER A 246 3.44 23.49 -39.48
N LYS A 247 2.59 22.56 -39.94
CA LYS A 247 2.75 21.70 -41.14
C LYS A 247 4.06 20.92 -41.38
N ARG A 248 5.02 20.85 -40.45
CA ARG A 248 6.24 20.03 -40.60
C ARG A 248 6.27 18.88 -39.60
N THR A 249 6.06 17.68 -40.15
CA THR A 249 6.54 16.36 -39.69
C THR A 249 7.03 16.29 -38.24
N VAL A 250 6.12 16.36 -37.27
CA VAL A 250 6.35 15.76 -35.95
C VAL A 250 6.07 14.27 -36.12
N ARG A 251 7.04 13.54 -36.67
CA ARG A 251 6.97 12.08 -36.81
C ARG A 251 7.63 11.43 -35.58
N ASN A 252 6.79 10.72 -34.83
CA ASN A 252 7.10 9.50 -34.09
C ASN A 252 7.96 9.57 -32.80
N GLN A 253 8.09 10.71 -32.11
CA GLN A 253 8.53 10.65 -30.71
C GLN A 253 7.31 10.47 -29.80
N PRO A 254 7.31 9.44 -28.92
CA PRO A 254 6.21 9.24 -28.00
C PRO A 254 6.15 10.43 -27.02
N ILE A 255 4.94 10.95 -26.81
CA ILE A 255 4.69 12.10 -25.90
C ILE A 255 4.91 11.68 -24.44
N LEU A 256 4.74 10.39 -24.15
CA LEU A 256 5.08 9.74 -22.90
C LEU A 256 6.42 9.02 -23.06
N SER A 257 7.29 9.10 -22.05
CA SER A 257 8.40 8.14 -21.98
C SER A 257 7.89 6.83 -21.41
N ASP A 258 8.59 5.72 -21.68
CA ASP A 258 8.27 4.38 -21.14
C ASP A 258 8.08 4.40 -19.61
N PHE A 259 8.80 5.27 -18.91
CA PHE A 259 8.66 5.46 -17.46
C PHE A 259 7.30 6.04 -17.06
N HIS A 260 6.72 6.95 -17.85
CA HIS A 260 5.39 7.51 -17.56
C HIS A 260 4.29 6.45 -17.73
N GLU A 261 4.40 5.63 -18.78
CA GLU A 261 3.45 4.54 -19.03
C GLU A 261 3.51 3.52 -17.88
N THR A 262 4.72 3.17 -17.44
CA THR A 262 4.94 2.29 -16.28
C THR A 262 4.28 2.85 -15.01
N LEU A 263 4.42 4.14 -14.72
CA LEU A 263 3.77 4.75 -13.55
C LEU A 263 2.25 4.72 -13.65
N LEU A 264 1.67 5.02 -14.83
CA LEU A 264 0.23 4.98 -15.04
C LEU A 264 -0.35 3.57 -14.87
N ASP A 265 0.36 2.56 -15.38
CA ASP A 265 -0.02 1.16 -15.22
C ASP A 265 0.04 0.74 -13.75
N GLU A 266 1.10 1.14 -13.04
CA GLU A 266 1.25 0.83 -11.62
C GLU A 266 0.19 1.55 -10.77
N LEU A 267 -0.14 2.81 -11.05
CA LEU A 267 -1.24 3.53 -10.41
C LEU A 267 -2.58 2.80 -10.62
N LEU A 268 -2.90 2.42 -11.86
CA LEU A 268 -4.14 1.72 -12.19
C LEU A 268 -4.21 0.36 -11.47
N LYS A 269 -3.10 -0.39 -11.48
CA LYS A 269 -2.98 -1.67 -10.79
C LYS A 269 -3.23 -1.54 -9.30
N ASN A 270 -2.63 -0.55 -8.64
CA ASN A 270 -2.82 -0.29 -7.21
C ASN A 270 -4.25 0.16 -6.89
N ILE A 271 -4.87 1.03 -7.71
CA ILE A 271 -6.29 1.39 -7.52
C ILE A 271 -7.18 0.15 -7.58
N LEU A 272 -6.93 -0.75 -8.53
CA LEU A 272 -7.71 -1.98 -8.68
C LEU A 272 -7.49 -2.95 -7.52
N GLN A 273 -6.29 -3.02 -6.98
CA GLN A 273 -6.00 -3.84 -5.81
C GLN A 273 -6.68 -3.28 -4.57
N LEU A 274 -6.51 -1.99 -4.28
CA LEU A 274 -7.09 -1.32 -3.12
C LEU A 274 -8.62 -1.35 -3.15
N SER A 275 -9.24 -1.27 -4.33
CA SER A 275 -10.70 -1.35 -4.46
C SER A 275 -11.31 -2.69 -4.03
N LYS A 276 -10.50 -3.76 -3.91
CA LYS A 276 -10.95 -5.06 -3.40
C LYS A 276 -11.19 -5.02 -1.89
N VAL A 277 -10.42 -4.20 -1.17
CA VAL A 277 -10.40 -4.17 0.30
C VAL A 277 -10.92 -2.87 0.89
N SER A 278 -10.90 -1.79 0.12
CA SER A 278 -11.38 -0.49 0.56
C SER A 278 -12.81 -0.25 0.04
N PRO A 279 -13.79 -0.04 0.92
CA PRO A 279 -15.16 0.33 0.54
C PRO A 279 -15.26 1.77 0.00
N PHE A 280 -14.18 2.53 0.02
CA PHE A 280 -14.14 3.96 -0.30
C PHE A 280 -13.88 4.28 -1.78
N THR A 281 -14.46 3.49 -2.68
CA THR A 281 -14.13 3.53 -4.11
C THR A 281 -14.71 4.72 -4.88
N HIS A 282 -15.62 5.52 -4.32
CA HIS A 282 -16.20 6.70 -4.99
C HIS A 282 -16.24 7.92 -4.08
N MET A 283 -15.16 8.13 -3.32
CA MET A 283 -15.02 9.37 -2.55
C MET A 283 -15.12 10.58 -3.47
N PRO A 284 -15.86 11.63 -3.05
CA PRO A 284 -15.85 12.90 -3.78
C PRO A 284 -14.42 13.45 -3.82
N THR A 285 -14.11 14.24 -4.84
CA THR A 285 -12.82 14.93 -4.88
C THR A 285 -12.75 15.93 -3.73
N ILE A 286 -11.81 15.70 -2.81
CA ILE A 286 -11.62 16.50 -1.61
C ILE A 286 -10.46 17.46 -1.84
N GLY A 287 -10.77 18.64 -2.37
CA GLY A 287 -9.73 19.60 -2.75
C GLY A 287 -9.13 20.41 -1.59
N LEU A 288 -9.53 20.20 -0.33
CA LEU A 288 -9.07 21.00 0.80
C LEU A 288 -8.48 20.14 1.92
N SER A 289 -7.40 20.63 2.50
CA SER A 289 -6.59 19.99 3.54
C SER A 289 -7.40 19.69 4.79
N HIS A 290 -8.28 20.60 5.19
CA HIS A 290 -9.12 20.40 6.36
C HIS A 290 -10.18 19.31 6.16
N ASP A 291 -10.70 19.17 4.94
CA ASP A 291 -11.62 18.09 4.59
C ASP A 291 -10.86 16.76 4.63
N MET A 292 -9.63 16.71 4.13
CA MET A 292 -8.79 15.50 4.22
C MET A 292 -8.52 15.04 5.66
N ILE A 293 -8.35 15.97 6.62
CA ILE A 293 -8.20 15.60 8.04
C ILE A 293 -9.50 15.00 8.59
N TYR A 294 -10.65 15.56 8.21
CA TYR A 294 -11.94 14.98 8.63
C TYR A 294 -12.11 13.57 8.08
N MET A 295 -11.79 13.40 6.81
CA MET A 295 -11.78 12.09 6.15
C MET A 295 -10.80 11.13 6.81
N GLU A 296 -9.67 11.65 7.29
CA GLU A 296 -8.68 10.87 8.04
C GLU A 296 -9.30 10.26 9.30
N CYS A 297 -9.95 11.11 10.11
CA CYS A 297 -10.60 10.67 11.35
C CYS A 297 -11.75 9.70 11.10
N ALA A 298 -12.74 10.09 10.29
CA ALA A 298 -13.93 9.27 10.03
C ALA A 298 -13.61 8.01 9.22
N GLY A 299 -12.67 8.12 8.29
CA GLY A 299 -12.28 7.04 7.39
C GLY A 299 -11.47 5.95 8.08
N ASN A 300 -10.54 6.31 8.99
CA ASN A 300 -9.72 5.33 9.70
C ASN A 300 -10.57 4.46 10.64
N GLU A 301 -11.48 5.07 11.39
CA GLU A 301 -12.36 4.35 12.32
C GLU A 301 -13.25 3.35 11.58
N PHE A 302 -13.91 3.81 10.52
CA PHE A 302 -14.74 2.94 9.68
C PHE A 302 -13.92 1.84 9.00
N LEU A 303 -12.78 2.19 8.39
CA LEU A 303 -11.95 1.21 7.69
C LEU A 303 -11.40 0.16 8.64
N SER A 304 -10.96 0.54 9.84
CA SER A 304 -10.49 -0.38 10.88
C SER A 304 -11.56 -1.41 11.22
N LYS A 305 -12.77 -0.96 11.60
CA LYS A 305 -13.89 -1.85 11.93
C LYS A 305 -14.32 -2.72 10.76
N TYR A 306 -14.35 -2.14 9.55
CA TYR A 306 -14.68 -2.87 8.34
C TYR A 306 -13.66 -4.00 8.06
N LEU A 307 -12.36 -3.69 8.06
CA LEU A 307 -11.30 -4.68 7.85
C LEU A 307 -11.34 -5.77 8.93
N LYS A 308 -11.50 -5.40 10.20
CA LYS A 308 -11.63 -6.36 11.31
C LYS A 308 -12.81 -7.31 11.13
N SER A 309 -13.95 -6.80 10.63
CA SER A 309 -15.13 -7.63 10.35
C SER A 309 -14.93 -8.61 9.17
N MET A 310 -14.08 -8.24 8.21
CA MET A 310 -13.86 -9.00 6.98
C MET A 310 -12.64 -9.94 7.05
N ALA A 311 -11.69 -9.65 7.94
CA ALA A 311 -10.46 -10.40 8.17
C ALA A 311 -10.66 -11.92 8.27
N PRO A 312 -11.64 -12.45 9.03
CA PRO A 312 -11.85 -13.89 9.14
C PRO A 312 -12.18 -14.60 7.82
N ASN A 313 -12.65 -13.86 6.83
CA ASN A 313 -13.13 -14.41 5.55
C ASN A 313 -12.06 -14.39 4.45
N SER A 314 -10.95 -13.67 4.62
CA SER A 314 -9.89 -13.61 3.59
C SER A 314 -8.57 -13.07 4.13
N SER A 315 -7.48 -13.74 3.74
CA SER A 315 -6.11 -13.34 4.08
C SER A 315 -5.77 -11.92 3.61
N MET A 316 -6.39 -11.45 2.52
CA MET A 316 -6.17 -10.12 2.00
C MET A 316 -6.68 -9.07 2.99
N TYR A 317 -7.87 -9.27 3.58
CA TYR A 317 -8.39 -8.34 4.59
C TYR A 317 -7.56 -8.40 5.87
N GLN A 318 -7.16 -9.59 6.32
CA GLN A 318 -6.27 -9.72 7.48
C GLN A 318 -4.93 -9.03 7.25
N TYR A 319 -4.31 -9.19 6.07
CA TYR A 319 -3.07 -8.51 5.72
C TYR A 319 -3.20 -6.99 5.85
N TYR A 320 -4.26 -6.43 5.27
CA TYR A 320 -4.46 -4.98 5.29
C TYR A 320 -4.87 -4.44 6.66
N PHE A 321 -5.51 -5.27 7.49
CA PHE A 321 -5.74 -4.96 8.90
C PHE A 321 -4.41 -4.87 9.66
N PHE A 322 -3.56 -5.89 9.54
CA PHE A 322 -2.22 -5.90 10.12
C PHE A 322 -1.35 -4.74 9.59
N GLU A 323 -1.37 -4.48 8.29
CA GLU A 323 -0.65 -3.35 7.68
C GLU A 323 -1.12 -2.02 8.28
N GLY A 324 -2.39 -1.91 8.67
CA GLY A 324 -2.92 -0.73 9.33
C GLY A 324 -2.35 -0.48 10.71
N ILE A 325 -2.14 -1.54 11.48
CA ILE A 325 -1.46 -1.51 12.78
C ILE A 325 0.02 -1.17 12.57
N TRP A 326 0.68 -1.85 11.62
CA TRP A 326 2.08 -1.59 11.27
C TRP A 326 2.35 -0.13 10.90
N LYS A 327 1.45 0.50 10.12
CA LYS A 327 1.56 1.90 9.70
C LYS A 327 1.06 2.90 10.76
N SER A 328 0.53 2.41 11.88
CA SER A 328 -0.01 3.19 13.00
C SER A 328 -1.18 4.09 12.62
N TRP A 329 -2.10 3.61 11.78
CA TRP A 329 -3.41 4.26 11.57
C TRP A 329 -4.59 3.43 12.11
N ILE A 330 -4.30 2.21 12.58
CA ILE A 330 -5.17 1.42 13.45
C ILE A 330 -4.48 1.36 14.82
N ASP A 331 -5.18 1.84 15.85
CA ASP A 331 -4.71 1.88 17.23
C ASP A 331 -5.54 0.95 18.13
N GLY A 332 -4.98 0.54 19.27
CA GLY A 332 -5.68 -0.21 20.31
C GLY A 332 -5.65 -1.74 20.19
N GLU A 333 -5.10 -2.27 19.11
CA GLU A 333 -4.87 -3.71 18.91
C GLU A 333 -3.44 -4.10 19.35
N ASN A 334 -3.26 -5.36 19.75
CA ASN A 334 -1.93 -5.90 20.05
C ASN A 334 -1.22 -6.26 18.74
N PHE A 335 -0.05 -5.65 18.52
CA PHE A 335 0.75 -5.88 17.32
C PHE A 335 1.15 -7.35 17.12
N GLU A 336 1.58 -8.03 18.18
CA GLU A 336 2.07 -9.42 18.11
C GLU A 336 0.91 -10.38 17.80
N ASP A 337 -0.22 -10.23 18.49
CA ASP A 337 -1.40 -11.08 18.26
C ASP A 337 -1.90 -10.95 16.80
N GLU A 338 -1.95 -9.71 16.27
CA GLU A 338 -2.39 -9.46 14.90
C GLU A 338 -1.36 -9.85 13.84
N ARG A 339 -0.06 -9.82 14.17
CA ARG A 339 0.99 -10.42 13.34
C ARG A 339 0.76 -11.92 13.21
N ASP A 340 0.51 -12.61 14.32
CA ASP A 340 0.29 -14.06 14.34
C ASP A 340 -0.97 -14.45 13.57
N TYR A 341 -2.07 -13.72 13.74
CA TYR A 341 -3.27 -13.92 12.91
C TYR A 341 -2.97 -13.70 11.43
N CYS A 342 -2.27 -12.62 11.08
CA CYS A 342 -1.87 -12.33 9.70
C CYS A 342 -1.04 -13.48 9.10
N MET A 343 -0.05 -13.97 9.85
CA MET A 343 0.77 -15.11 9.46
C MET A 343 -0.07 -16.36 9.22
N TYR A 344 -0.97 -16.69 10.15
CA TYR A 344 -1.88 -17.84 10.03
C TYR A 344 -2.74 -17.79 8.76
N TYR A 345 -3.40 -16.66 8.49
CA TYR A 345 -4.27 -16.54 7.31
C TYR A 345 -3.47 -16.55 5.99
N LEU A 346 -2.29 -15.95 5.95
CA LEU A 346 -1.42 -15.96 4.76
C LEU A 346 -0.87 -17.36 4.46
N LEU A 347 -0.49 -18.12 5.48
CA LEU A 347 -0.03 -19.51 5.33
C LEU A 347 -1.18 -20.42 4.89
N LYS A 348 -2.35 -20.29 5.52
CA LYS A 348 -3.55 -21.07 5.19
C LYS A 348 -3.94 -20.95 3.71
N ASP A 349 -3.85 -19.75 3.14
CA ASP A 349 -4.12 -19.51 1.71
C ASP A 349 -3.18 -20.26 0.77
N ARG A 350 -1.96 -20.57 1.23
CA ARG A 350 -0.96 -21.40 0.51
C ARG A 350 -1.01 -22.88 0.90
N GLN A 351 -1.95 -23.30 1.75
CA GLN A 351 -2.00 -24.64 2.35
C GLN A 351 -0.76 -24.96 3.20
N TRP A 352 -0.17 -23.95 3.81
CA TRP A 352 0.98 -24.07 4.71
C TRP A 352 0.54 -23.87 6.15
N THR A 353 1.41 -24.29 7.06
CA THR A 353 1.31 -24.14 8.50
C THR A 353 2.57 -23.48 9.04
N THR A 354 2.56 -23.11 10.33
CA THR A 354 3.76 -22.56 10.99
C THR A 354 4.89 -23.59 11.01
N TYR A 355 4.58 -24.88 11.12
CA TYR A 355 5.57 -25.96 11.06
C TYR A 355 6.38 -25.98 9.77
N ASP A 356 5.75 -25.68 8.63
CA ASP A 356 6.46 -25.60 7.34
C ASP A 356 7.50 -24.47 7.33
N VAL A 357 7.24 -23.39 8.08
CA VAL A 357 8.18 -22.27 8.24
C VAL A 357 9.26 -22.62 9.27
N GLU A 358 8.90 -23.25 10.37
CA GLU A 358 9.85 -23.72 11.39
C GLU A 358 10.86 -24.70 10.80
N ASP A 359 10.42 -25.67 9.99
CA ASP A 359 11.31 -26.64 9.33
C ASP A 359 12.37 -25.96 8.45
N LEU A 360 12.01 -24.86 7.80
CA LEU A 360 12.95 -24.04 7.01
C LEU A 360 13.91 -23.21 7.88
N LEU A 361 13.49 -22.79 9.08
CA LEU A 361 14.28 -21.93 9.97
C LEU A 361 15.14 -22.73 10.97
N CYS A 362 14.74 -23.98 11.26
CA CYS A 362 15.38 -24.90 12.20
C CYS A 362 16.39 -25.82 11.50
N TRP A 363 17.41 -25.24 10.87
CA TRP A 363 18.49 -26.02 10.28
C TRP A 363 19.43 -26.57 11.36
N SER A 364 19.52 -27.89 11.48
CA SER A 364 20.26 -28.60 12.53
C SER A 364 21.76 -28.27 12.59
N ILE A 365 22.34 -27.81 11.48
CA ILE A 365 23.76 -27.42 11.42
C ILE A 365 24.03 -26.16 12.25
N ILE A 366 23.01 -25.29 12.41
CA ILE A 366 23.08 -24.07 13.21
C ILE A 366 22.50 -24.36 14.59
N PRO A 367 23.32 -24.30 15.66
CA PRO A 367 22.84 -24.61 16.98
C PRO A 367 21.99 -23.47 17.54
N ARG A 368 20.86 -23.83 18.15
CA ARG A 368 19.85 -22.94 18.72
C ARG A 368 19.47 -23.39 20.13
N THR A 369 18.83 -22.51 20.90
CA THR A 369 18.16 -22.87 22.15
C THR A 369 16.93 -23.74 21.87
N ASP A 370 16.41 -24.39 22.90
CA ASP A 370 15.16 -25.15 22.82
C ASP A 370 13.99 -24.27 22.35
N ASP A 371 14.01 -22.98 22.72
CA ASP A 371 13.03 -21.96 22.32
C ASP A 371 13.33 -21.33 20.94
N GLY A 372 14.27 -21.86 20.15
CA GLY A 372 14.49 -21.44 18.75
C GLY A 372 15.39 -20.22 18.52
N TRP A 373 16.03 -19.67 19.55
CA TRP A 373 16.96 -18.54 19.45
C TRP A 373 18.38 -18.98 19.10
N TYR A 374 19.21 -18.07 18.56
CA TYR A 374 20.64 -18.37 18.45
C TYR A 374 21.28 -18.49 19.84
N LEU A 375 22.17 -19.47 20.02
CA LEU A 375 22.94 -19.61 21.26
C LEU A 375 23.93 -18.46 21.44
N ASP A 376 24.10 -18.04 22.70
CA ASP A 376 24.93 -16.89 23.09
C ASP A 376 26.43 -17.19 22.99
N THR A 377 26.78 -18.47 23.01
CA THR A 377 28.15 -18.95 22.91
C THR A 377 28.58 -19.20 21.46
N LYS A 378 29.85 -18.92 21.15
CA LYS A 378 30.44 -19.30 19.85
C LYS A 378 30.48 -20.83 19.74
N HIS A 379 29.62 -21.37 18.89
CA HIS A 379 29.63 -22.79 18.55
C HIS A 379 30.13 -23.04 17.13
N GLN A 380 30.75 -24.20 16.93
CA GLN A 380 31.05 -24.69 15.59
C GLN A 380 29.75 -25.15 14.90
N LEU A 381 29.74 -25.09 13.57
CA LEU A 381 28.67 -25.68 12.76
C LEU A 381 28.64 -27.19 13.01
N GLN A 382 27.44 -27.77 13.16
CA GLN A 382 27.26 -29.21 13.41
C GLN A 382 27.31 -30.01 12.11
N LEU A 383 28.44 -29.93 11.39
CA LEU A 383 28.72 -30.76 10.22
C LEU A 383 29.34 -32.10 10.64
N ASP A 384 29.36 -33.08 9.73
CA ASP A 384 30.00 -34.37 9.95
C ASP A 384 31.46 -34.18 10.39
N PRO A 385 31.96 -34.86 11.45
CA PRO A 385 33.34 -34.76 11.91
C PRO A 385 34.42 -35.01 10.84
N SER A 386 34.11 -35.59 9.67
CA SER A 386 35.05 -35.76 8.56
C SER A 386 35.09 -34.62 7.52
N GLY A 387 34.67 -33.40 7.85
CA GLY A 387 34.66 -32.31 6.87
C GLY A 387 35.95 -31.49 6.75
N TYR A 388 35.87 -30.44 5.92
CA TYR A 388 36.98 -29.66 5.41
C TYR A 388 36.88 -28.20 5.84
N SER A 389 38.03 -27.57 6.10
CA SER A 389 38.13 -26.16 6.47
C SER A 389 38.44 -25.24 5.30
N GLN A 390 38.96 -25.77 4.19
CA GLN A 390 39.36 -24.97 3.03
C GLN A 390 39.46 -25.79 1.74
N VAL A 391 39.14 -25.16 0.60
CA VAL A 391 39.53 -25.63 -0.74
C VAL A 391 40.96 -25.15 -1.04
N ILE A 392 41.90 -26.09 -1.21
CA ILE A 392 43.30 -25.79 -1.54
C ILE A 392 43.47 -25.55 -3.03
N GLY A 393 42.84 -26.40 -3.85
CA GLY A 393 42.97 -26.32 -5.30
C GLY A 393 42.33 -27.51 -6.01
N ILE A 394 42.53 -27.55 -7.32
CA ILE A 394 42.06 -28.60 -8.21
C ILE A 394 43.25 -29.02 -9.08
N THR A 395 43.51 -30.31 -9.17
CA THR A 395 44.51 -30.90 -10.07
C THR A 395 43.80 -31.63 -11.20
N LEU A 396 44.22 -31.36 -12.44
CA LEU A 396 43.74 -32.05 -13.63
C LEU A 396 44.86 -32.95 -14.15
N ASN A 397 44.61 -34.25 -14.23
CA ASN A 397 45.48 -35.16 -14.94
C ASN A 397 45.21 -35.02 -16.45
N ASN A 398 46.16 -34.44 -17.19
CA ASN A 398 45.99 -34.20 -18.62
C ASN A 398 45.97 -35.49 -19.47
N ASP A 399 46.50 -36.60 -18.95
CA ASP A 399 46.59 -37.86 -19.68
C ASP A 399 45.32 -38.69 -19.52
N THR A 400 44.70 -38.67 -18.34
CA THR A 400 43.47 -39.43 -18.05
C THR A 400 42.21 -38.57 -18.12
N GLY A 401 42.34 -37.26 -17.97
CA GLY A 401 41.24 -36.32 -17.79
C GLY A 401 40.69 -36.27 -16.37
N ASP A 402 41.30 -36.98 -15.41
CA ASP A 402 40.81 -37.04 -14.03
C ASP A 402 40.96 -35.69 -13.32
N ILE A 403 39.91 -35.29 -12.60
CA ILE A 403 39.89 -34.09 -11.76
C ILE A 403 39.99 -34.54 -10.31
N GLU A 404 41.04 -34.10 -9.62
CA GLU A 404 41.23 -34.32 -8.19
C GLU A 404 41.04 -32.98 -7.45
N PHE A 405 40.19 -33.02 -6.44
CA PHE A 405 39.96 -31.87 -5.57
C PHE A 405 40.83 -31.97 -4.33
N MET A 406 41.60 -30.92 -4.05
CA MET A 406 42.48 -30.85 -2.89
C MET A 406 41.80 -30.03 -1.79
N PHE A 407 41.47 -30.69 -0.67
CA PHE A 407 40.83 -30.06 0.48
C PHE A 407 41.71 -30.16 1.73
N ALA A 408 41.65 -29.14 2.59
CA ALA A 408 42.26 -29.18 3.91
C ALA A 408 41.26 -29.76 4.91
N GLN A 409 41.62 -30.86 5.58
CA GLN A 409 40.78 -31.45 6.62
C GLN A 409 40.71 -30.51 7.84
N ALA A 410 39.50 -30.31 8.37
CA ALA A 410 39.32 -29.46 9.54
C ALA A 410 40.01 -30.09 10.77
N LYS A 411 40.86 -29.33 11.46
CA LYS A 411 41.43 -29.78 12.74
C LYS A 411 40.39 -29.68 13.85
N LYS A 412 40.63 -30.37 14.98
CA LYS A 412 39.74 -30.41 16.17
C LYS A 412 39.26 -29.04 16.68
N ASN A 413 40.03 -27.97 16.44
CA ASN A 413 39.70 -26.60 16.86
C ASN A 413 39.42 -25.64 15.69
N GLU A 414 39.41 -26.14 14.44
CA GLU A 414 39.07 -25.35 13.26
C GLU A 414 37.59 -25.52 12.91
N HIS A 415 37.02 -24.54 12.22
CA HIS A 415 35.65 -24.65 11.73
C HIS A 415 35.60 -25.61 10.55
N ASN A 416 34.76 -26.64 10.67
CA ASN A 416 34.33 -27.41 9.52
C ASN A 416 33.35 -26.55 8.69
N LEU A 417 33.61 -26.40 7.40
CA LEU A 417 32.84 -25.52 6.51
C LEU A 417 32.00 -26.29 5.49
N PHE A 418 32.47 -27.46 5.03
CA PHE A 418 31.79 -28.30 4.04
C PHE A 418 32.33 -29.74 4.12
N ASP A 419 31.59 -30.71 3.60
CA ASP A 419 32.02 -32.10 3.51
C ASP A 419 32.13 -32.62 2.07
N ALA A 420 32.47 -33.91 1.91
CA ALA A 420 32.60 -34.52 0.58
C ALA A 420 31.25 -34.68 -0.13
N GLY A 421 30.16 -34.83 0.63
CA GLY A 421 28.80 -34.89 0.09
C GLY A 421 28.42 -33.57 -0.57
N ASP A 422 28.68 -32.44 0.10
CA ASP A 422 28.42 -31.10 -0.44
C ASP A 422 29.13 -30.89 -1.79
N VAL A 423 30.40 -31.30 -1.90
CA VAL A 423 31.19 -31.20 -3.14
C VAL A 423 30.58 -32.07 -4.24
N MET A 424 30.28 -33.33 -3.92
CA MET A 424 29.70 -34.26 -4.89
C MET A 424 28.34 -33.80 -5.37
N ASP A 425 27.51 -33.23 -4.50
CA ASP A 425 26.21 -32.69 -4.87
C ASP A 425 26.34 -31.51 -5.84
N ILE A 426 27.26 -30.58 -5.57
CA ILE A 426 27.53 -29.44 -6.45
C ILE A 426 27.99 -29.90 -7.84
N VAL A 427 28.95 -30.83 -7.90
CA VAL A 427 29.53 -31.33 -9.15
C VAL A 427 28.49 -32.15 -9.92
N THR A 428 27.81 -33.09 -9.26
CA THR A 428 26.83 -34.00 -9.90
C THR A 428 25.63 -33.24 -10.44
N ASN A 429 25.14 -32.24 -9.70
CA ASN A 429 24.07 -31.38 -10.19
C ASN A 429 24.58 -30.30 -11.15
N GLY A 430 25.89 -30.20 -11.40
CA GLY A 430 26.51 -29.27 -12.34
C GLY A 430 26.33 -27.80 -11.95
N ILE A 431 26.29 -27.49 -10.66
CA ILE A 431 26.12 -26.13 -10.13
C ILE A 431 27.41 -25.33 -10.37
N SER A 432 27.35 -24.35 -11.27
CA SER A 432 28.48 -23.45 -11.57
C SER A 432 28.37 -22.09 -10.87
N TYR A 433 27.16 -21.71 -10.46
CA TYR A 433 26.87 -20.49 -9.71
C TYR A 433 25.58 -20.70 -8.91
N ALA A 434 25.39 -19.88 -7.88
CA ALA A 434 24.14 -19.75 -7.16
C ALA A 434 23.77 -18.27 -7.03
N TYR A 435 22.49 -17.97 -7.25
CA TYR A 435 21.84 -16.73 -6.90
C TYR A 435 20.82 -17.02 -5.82
N PHE A 436 20.76 -16.17 -4.81
CA PHE A 436 19.85 -16.29 -3.69
C PHE A 436 19.42 -14.90 -3.21
N THR A 437 18.15 -14.75 -2.87
CA THR A 437 17.62 -13.59 -2.14
C THR A 437 16.40 -14.00 -1.32
N LEU A 438 16.19 -13.31 -0.21
CA LEU A 438 14.92 -13.28 0.48
C LEU A 438 14.20 -11.97 0.11
N ASP A 439 13.10 -12.05 -0.61
CA ASP A 439 12.30 -10.87 -0.98
C ASP A 439 10.89 -10.99 -0.42
N PRO A 440 10.09 -9.91 -0.32
CA PRO A 440 8.66 -10.04 -0.09
C PRO A 440 8.01 -11.00 -1.12
N PRO A 441 7.15 -11.96 -0.70
CA PRO A 441 6.46 -12.89 -1.61
C PRO A 441 5.54 -12.19 -2.59
N ASN A 442 5.05 -11.01 -2.20
CA ASN A 442 4.32 -10.12 -3.06
C ASN A 442 4.91 -8.71 -2.91
N VAL A 443 5.41 -8.13 -4.00
CA VAL A 443 5.95 -6.76 -4.03
C VAL A 443 4.91 -5.70 -3.68
N GLU A 444 3.62 -6.05 -3.76
CA GLU A 444 2.50 -5.20 -3.35
C GLU A 444 2.27 -5.20 -1.83
N TYR A 445 2.78 -6.21 -1.12
CA TYR A 445 2.59 -6.37 0.32
C TYR A 445 3.85 -5.93 1.06
N HIS A 446 3.94 -4.63 1.37
CA HIS A 446 5.12 -4.02 1.99
C HIS A 446 5.40 -4.51 3.40
N SER A 447 4.35 -4.76 4.16
CA SER A 447 4.44 -5.22 5.54
C SER A 447 4.18 -6.73 5.62
N HIS A 448 4.52 -7.49 4.58
CA HIS A 448 4.32 -8.94 4.60
C HIS A 448 5.16 -9.55 5.74
N PRO A 449 4.58 -10.36 6.64
CA PRO A 449 5.33 -10.94 7.76
C PRO A 449 6.29 -12.07 7.33
N PHE A 450 6.39 -12.35 6.03
CA PHE A 450 7.22 -13.41 5.48
C PHE A 450 8.06 -12.86 4.34
N ASN A 451 9.22 -13.48 4.14
CA ASN A 451 9.99 -13.35 2.91
C ASN A 451 9.91 -14.67 2.14
N GLU A 452 9.92 -14.58 0.81
CA GLU A 452 10.00 -15.69 -0.12
C GLU A 452 11.45 -15.90 -0.54
N MET A 453 11.87 -17.15 -0.44
CA MET A 453 13.17 -17.62 -0.90
C MET A 453 13.18 -17.70 -2.44
N LYS A 454 13.97 -16.83 -3.09
CA LYS A 454 14.18 -16.87 -4.53
C LYS A 454 15.61 -17.27 -4.83
N TYR A 455 15.76 -18.33 -5.60
CA TYR A 455 17.07 -18.87 -5.95
C TYR A 455 17.12 -19.38 -7.38
N LEU A 456 18.34 -19.38 -7.92
CA LEU A 456 18.73 -19.99 -9.18
C LEU A 456 20.13 -20.61 -9.05
N PRO A 457 20.41 -21.72 -9.77
CA PRO A 457 19.48 -22.48 -10.61
C PRO A 457 18.48 -23.30 -9.77
N LYS A 458 17.32 -23.66 -10.33
CA LYS A 458 16.25 -24.36 -9.58
C LYS A 458 16.63 -25.75 -9.06
N ARG A 459 17.63 -26.38 -9.69
CA ARG A 459 18.27 -27.63 -9.22
C ARG A 459 18.96 -27.51 -7.86
N LEU A 460 19.18 -26.30 -7.30
CA LEU A 460 19.66 -26.13 -5.92
C LEU A 460 18.72 -26.77 -4.89
N VAL A 461 17.44 -26.97 -5.22
CA VAL A 461 16.49 -27.69 -4.36
C VAL A 461 16.93 -29.13 -4.08
N ASN A 462 17.74 -29.72 -4.96
CA ASN A 462 18.28 -31.07 -4.80
C ASN A 462 19.52 -31.10 -3.90
N ILE A 463 20.02 -29.94 -3.45
CA ILE A 463 21.22 -29.79 -2.61
C ILE A 463 20.81 -29.01 -1.35
N PRO A 464 20.05 -29.62 -0.44
CA PRO A 464 19.38 -28.91 0.65
C PRO A 464 20.37 -28.17 1.56
N ASN A 465 21.53 -28.77 1.86
CA ASN A 465 22.54 -28.12 2.69
C ASN A 465 23.07 -26.82 2.08
N TYR A 466 23.34 -26.82 0.76
CA TYR A 466 23.83 -25.62 0.09
C TYR A 466 22.75 -24.53 0.03
N LEU A 467 21.50 -24.90 -0.28
CA LEU A 467 20.39 -23.95 -0.32
C LEU A 467 20.08 -23.37 1.06
N LEU A 468 20.06 -24.20 2.11
CA LEU A 468 19.87 -23.76 3.50
C LEU A 468 21.03 -22.90 3.98
N THR A 469 22.28 -23.18 3.57
CA THR A 469 23.42 -22.30 3.85
C THR A 469 23.18 -20.90 3.29
N LEU A 470 22.71 -20.79 2.04
CA LEU A 470 22.39 -19.51 1.42
C LEU A 470 21.24 -18.79 2.15
N LEU A 471 20.19 -19.52 2.52
CA LEU A 471 19.06 -19.03 3.31
C LEU A 471 19.50 -18.43 4.65
N HIS A 472 20.23 -19.19 5.45
CA HIS A 472 20.65 -18.75 6.78
C HIS A 472 21.70 -17.64 6.72
N THR A 473 22.55 -17.62 5.69
CA THR A 473 23.50 -16.52 5.49
C THR A 473 22.77 -15.21 5.21
N ASP A 474 21.82 -15.20 4.28
CA ASP A 474 21.04 -13.99 3.96
C ASP A 474 20.21 -13.53 5.16
N TYR A 475 19.60 -14.49 5.89
CA TYR A 475 18.81 -14.19 7.07
C TYR A 475 19.65 -13.58 8.20
N LEU A 476 20.85 -14.11 8.46
CA LEU A 476 21.80 -13.53 9.43
C LEU A 476 22.22 -12.12 9.03
N LEU A 477 22.53 -11.88 7.76
CA LEU A 477 22.89 -10.54 7.27
C LEU A 477 21.74 -9.54 7.45
N LYS A 478 20.50 -9.97 7.20
CA LYS A 478 19.29 -9.17 7.46
C LYS A 478 19.10 -8.86 8.93
N MET A 479 19.28 -9.83 9.83
CA MET A 479 19.18 -9.57 11.27
C MET A 479 20.21 -8.53 11.72
N ILE A 480 21.47 -8.69 11.30
CA ILE A 480 22.55 -7.77 11.65
C ILE A 480 22.26 -6.36 11.10
N SER A 481 21.86 -6.24 9.85
CA SER A 481 21.60 -4.95 9.20
C SER A 481 20.32 -4.25 9.69
N THR A 482 19.30 -4.99 10.09
CA THR A 482 18.05 -4.43 10.64
C THR A 482 18.11 -4.20 12.14
N GLY A 483 19.04 -4.84 12.85
CA GLY A 483 19.12 -4.80 14.30
C GLY A 483 18.09 -5.68 15.00
N VAL A 484 17.38 -6.55 14.28
CA VAL A 484 16.33 -7.44 14.83
C VAL A 484 16.67 -8.91 14.57
N GLU A 485 16.76 -9.70 15.63
CA GLU A 485 16.82 -11.16 15.59
C GLU A 485 15.40 -11.73 15.64
N ILE A 486 15.16 -12.81 14.88
CA ILE A 486 13.87 -13.49 14.79
C ILE A 486 14.05 -14.93 15.27
N CYS A 487 13.18 -15.37 16.17
CA CYS A 487 13.13 -16.74 16.64
C CYS A 487 12.78 -17.71 15.49
N SER A 488 13.36 -18.90 15.48
CA SER A 488 13.04 -19.93 14.48
C SER A 488 11.76 -20.72 14.75
N GLN A 489 11.17 -20.58 15.95
CA GLN A 489 9.95 -21.25 16.37
C GLN A 489 8.79 -20.28 16.50
N THR A 490 7.56 -20.76 16.28
CA THR A 490 6.34 -19.96 16.48
C THR A 490 6.24 -19.49 17.94
N PRO A 491 5.82 -18.23 18.23
CA PRO A 491 5.24 -17.22 17.33
C PRO A 491 6.25 -16.36 16.56
N PHE A 492 7.48 -16.84 16.37
CA PHE A 492 8.57 -16.15 15.66
C PHE A 492 8.88 -14.78 16.27
N GLU A 493 9.00 -14.78 17.60
CA GLU A 493 9.27 -13.58 18.39
C GLU A 493 10.48 -12.81 17.84
N MET A 494 10.44 -11.49 18.03
CA MET A 494 11.49 -10.58 17.61
C MET A 494 12.20 -10.00 18.83
N ARG A 495 13.53 -9.92 18.79
CA ARG A 495 14.33 -9.23 19.81
C ARG A 495 15.45 -8.40 19.19
N PRO A 496 15.96 -7.37 19.87
CA PRO A 496 17.14 -6.64 19.42
C PRO A 496 18.36 -7.55 19.26
N THR A 497 19.11 -7.44 18.16
CA THR A 497 20.35 -8.21 17.97
C THR A 497 21.43 -7.88 18.99
N SER A 498 21.35 -6.70 19.62
CA SER A 498 22.25 -6.28 20.69
C SER A 498 22.16 -7.13 21.95
N GLU A 499 21.05 -7.86 22.14
CA GLU A 499 20.88 -8.73 23.30
C GLU A 499 21.85 -9.90 23.22
N ASN A 500 21.85 -10.68 22.12
CA ASN A 500 22.65 -11.90 22.02
C ASN A 500 23.48 -11.97 20.74
N LEU A 501 22.83 -11.87 19.56
CA LEU A 501 23.48 -12.12 18.26
C LEU A 501 24.78 -11.31 18.05
N MET A 502 24.79 -10.02 18.39
CA MET A 502 25.96 -9.15 18.20
C MET A 502 27.09 -9.46 19.18
N GLN A 503 26.81 -10.02 20.36
CA GLN A 503 27.85 -10.42 21.32
C GLN A 503 28.76 -11.53 20.76
N ARG A 504 28.31 -12.23 19.71
CA ARG A 504 29.08 -13.27 19.01
C ARG A 504 30.10 -12.70 18.03
N LEU A 505 29.92 -11.48 17.56
CA LEU A 505 30.83 -10.88 16.60
C LEU A 505 32.18 -10.56 17.27
N PRO A 506 33.30 -10.61 16.54
CA PRO A 506 34.57 -10.14 17.06
C PRO A 506 34.48 -8.67 17.50
N VAL A 507 35.12 -8.29 18.61
CA VAL A 507 35.07 -6.94 19.24
C VAL A 507 35.43 -5.79 18.28
N HIS A 508 36.03 -6.08 17.12
CA HIS A 508 36.45 -5.11 16.11
C HIS A 508 35.44 -4.92 14.96
N ILE A 509 34.29 -5.58 15.02
CA ILE A 509 33.12 -5.36 14.15
C ILE A 509 32.03 -4.73 15.02
#